data_AF-A0A7V1EJH0-F1
#
_entry.id   AF-A0A7V1EJH0-F1
#
_cell.length_a   1.000
_cell.length_b   1.000
_cell.length_c   1.000
_cell.angle_alpha   90.00
_cell.angle_beta   90.00
_cell.angle_gamma   90.00
#
_symmetry.space_group_name_H-M   'P 1'
#
loop_
_entity.id
_entity.type
_entity.pdbx_description
1 polymer ?
#
loop_
_entity_poly.entity_id
_entity_poly.type
_entity_poly.pdbx_seq_one_letter_code
_entity_poly.pdbx_strand_id
1 'polypeptide(L)'
;VRSNRVLVVMGVHDEGRMADFTINAISAARATLGLDCPRVVKMDAPVRMWGAYSSSGSAVGRVDGLERLCRVLYRHRGEYDAVALTSVIEVPSECHQDYFGSTGEIVNPWGGVEAMLTHAVSMIFDVPSAHAPMMESSEILNLDLGVVDPRMSAEAVSTAFLHCVLKGLHRAPRIVSEPAAIVSPEILSAADVSCLVIPDGCIGLPTLAALEQGIPVIAVRENHNRMKNDLEKLPFKPGKLFIVENYLEAVGIMMSLKAGVNPSAVRRPLAYTKVLCERVKSDNYQENIPPKPSKTATEFSDRP
;
A
#
# COMPACT_ATOMS: atom_id res chain seq x y z
N VAL A 1 -10.30 19.59 -8.20
CA VAL A 1 -9.98 18.17 -7.88
C VAL A 1 -10.07 17.39 -9.18
N ARG A 2 -8.98 16.77 -9.64
CA ARG A 2 -9.00 15.93 -10.85
C ARG A 2 -9.58 14.57 -10.48
N SER A 3 -10.48 14.05 -11.33
CA SER A 3 -11.01 12.70 -11.23
C SER A 3 -10.28 11.80 -12.22
N ASN A 4 -10.04 10.55 -11.85
CA ASN A 4 -9.50 9.54 -12.76
C ASN A 4 -10.59 8.92 -13.62
N ARG A 5 -10.27 8.70 -14.90
CA ARG A 5 -11.00 7.78 -15.78
C ARG A 5 -10.64 6.36 -15.38
N VAL A 6 -11.60 5.60 -14.85
CA VAL A 6 -11.36 4.24 -14.34
C VAL A 6 -11.81 3.21 -15.38
N LEU A 7 -10.85 2.48 -15.95
CA LEU A 7 -11.14 1.28 -16.74
C LEU A 7 -11.49 0.15 -15.79
N VAL A 8 -12.64 -0.50 -16.00
CA VAL A 8 -13.00 -1.71 -15.26
C VAL A 8 -12.79 -2.91 -16.15
N VAL A 9 -11.99 -3.88 -15.70
CA VAL A 9 -11.84 -5.18 -16.37
C VAL A 9 -12.45 -6.24 -15.48
N MET A 10 -13.43 -6.97 -16.02
CA MET A 10 -14.13 -8.03 -15.29
C MET A 10 -13.96 -9.38 -15.99
N GLY A 11 -13.79 -10.44 -15.21
CA GLY A 11 -13.87 -11.79 -15.75
C GLY A 11 -15.28 -12.18 -16.15
N VAL A 12 -15.43 -13.15 -17.06
CA VAL A 12 -16.67 -13.91 -17.14
C VAL A 12 -16.87 -14.72 -15.85
N HIS A 13 -18.13 -14.94 -15.51
CA HIS A 13 -18.56 -15.75 -14.40
C HIS A 13 -19.58 -16.77 -14.93
N ASP A 14 -19.55 -18.00 -14.41
CA ASP A 14 -20.46 -19.06 -14.84
C ASP A 14 -21.91 -18.74 -14.48
N GLU A 15 -22.11 -18.16 -13.30
CA GLU A 15 -23.38 -17.57 -12.89
C GLU A 15 -23.51 -16.10 -13.34
N GLY A 16 -24.42 -15.82 -14.28
CA GLY A 16 -24.64 -14.48 -14.82
C GLY A 16 -24.94 -13.40 -13.76
N ARG A 17 -25.54 -13.79 -12.62
CA ARG A 17 -25.87 -12.90 -11.51
C ARG A 17 -24.65 -12.16 -10.93
N MET A 18 -23.48 -12.81 -10.91
CA MET A 18 -22.25 -12.16 -10.39
C MET A 18 -21.79 -11.03 -11.31
N ALA A 19 -21.90 -11.23 -12.62
CA ALA A 19 -21.62 -10.18 -13.59
C ALA A 19 -22.60 -8.99 -13.44
N ASP A 20 -23.89 -9.28 -13.18
CA ASP A 20 -24.90 -8.24 -12.94
C ASP A 20 -24.57 -7.41 -11.68
N PHE A 21 -24.13 -8.05 -10.60
CA PHE A 21 -23.70 -7.34 -9.40
C PHE A 21 -22.49 -6.42 -9.65
N THR A 22 -21.51 -6.88 -10.42
CA THR A 22 -20.38 -6.04 -10.85
C THR A 22 -20.86 -4.83 -11.65
N ILE A 23 -21.72 -5.03 -12.66
CA ILE A 23 -22.26 -3.94 -13.50
C ILE A 23 -23.08 -2.95 -12.65
N ASN A 24 -23.89 -3.46 -11.72
CA ASN A 24 -24.67 -2.63 -10.81
C ASN A 24 -23.78 -1.86 -9.83
N ALA A 25 -22.69 -2.44 -9.33
CA ALA A 25 -21.73 -1.75 -8.48
C ALA A 25 -21.03 -0.59 -9.22
N ILE A 26 -20.69 -0.78 -10.50
CA ILE A 26 -20.15 0.26 -11.37
C ILE A 26 -21.19 1.35 -11.59
N SER A 27 -22.43 0.98 -11.93
CA SER A 27 -23.54 1.91 -12.14
C SER A 27 -23.85 2.73 -10.88
N ALA A 28 -23.82 2.09 -9.70
CA ALA A 28 -23.96 2.75 -8.41
C ALA A 28 -22.83 3.76 -8.18
N ALA A 29 -21.57 3.39 -8.43
CA ALA A 29 -20.44 4.32 -8.31
C ALA A 29 -20.55 5.52 -9.27
N ARG A 30 -21.05 5.31 -10.51
CA ARG A 30 -21.35 6.41 -11.42
C ARG A 30 -22.41 7.35 -10.86
N ALA A 31 -23.50 6.79 -10.33
CA ALA A 31 -24.62 7.56 -9.79
C ALA A 31 -24.28 8.30 -8.48
N THR A 32 -23.51 7.69 -7.58
CA THR A 32 -23.27 8.24 -6.23
C THR A 32 -21.95 8.97 -6.09
N LEU A 33 -20.92 8.59 -6.85
CA LEU A 33 -19.58 9.18 -6.77
C LEU A 33 -19.25 10.10 -7.95
N GLY A 34 -20.05 10.06 -9.02
CA GLY A 34 -19.72 10.73 -10.28
C GLY A 34 -18.53 10.07 -10.99
N LEU A 35 -18.39 8.75 -10.84
CA LEU A 35 -17.31 7.98 -11.47
C LEU A 35 -17.30 8.16 -12.99
N ASP A 36 -16.17 8.61 -13.54
CA ASP A 36 -15.88 8.52 -14.97
C ASP A 36 -15.32 7.13 -15.29
N CYS A 37 -16.13 6.31 -15.98
CA CYS A 37 -15.79 4.95 -16.37
C CYS A 37 -15.97 4.83 -17.89
N PRO A 38 -14.91 5.09 -18.68
CA PRO A 38 -15.02 5.17 -20.14
C PRO A 38 -15.34 3.81 -20.78
N ARG A 39 -14.95 2.72 -20.12
CA ARG A 39 -15.08 1.35 -20.59
C ARG A 39 -15.24 0.38 -19.42
N VAL A 40 -16.06 -0.64 -19.66
CA VAL A 40 -16.08 -1.89 -18.90
C VAL A 40 -15.75 -3.00 -19.88
N VAL A 41 -14.65 -3.71 -19.65
CA VAL A 41 -14.20 -4.80 -20.53
C VAL A 41 -14.44 -6.12 -19.83
N LYS A 42 -15.35 -6.93 -20.38
CA LYS A 42 -15.58 -8.31 -19.95
C LYS A 42 -14.64 -9.24 -20.71
N MET A 43 -13.83 -10.02 -19.99
CA MET A 43 -12.86 -10.96 -20.57
C MET A 43 -13.42 -12.37 -20.62
N ASP A 44 -13.65 -12.90 -21.83
CA ASP A 44 -14.11 -14.28 -22.04
C ASP A 44 -13.15 -15.34 -21.48
N ALA A 45 -11.85 -15.06 -21.55
CA ALA A 45 -10.81 -15.87 -20.92
C ALA A 45 -10.18 -15.07 -19.77
N PRO A 46 -10.76 -15.14 -18.55
CA PRO A 46 -10.40 -14.26 -17.44
C PRO A 46 -8.99 -14.56 -16.92
N VAL A 47 -8.50 -13.67 -16.08
CA VAL A 47 -7.36 -13.97 -15.20
C VAL A 47 -7.86 -15.00 -14.19
N ARG A 48 -7.10 -16.08 -14.02
CA ARG A 48 -7.38 -17.07 -12.97
C ARG A 48 -6.48 -16.79 -11.79
N MET A 49 -7.07 -16.73 -10.61
CA MET A 49 -6.38 -16.41 -9.38
C MET A 49 -6.65 -17.52 -8.37
N TRP A 50 -5.61 -17.96 -7.68
CA TRP A 50 -5.72 -18.96 -6.61
C TRP A 50 -5.11 -18.40 -5.34
N GLY A 51 -5.88 -18.40 -4.26
CA GLY A 51 -5.41 -18.06 -2.91
C GLY A 51 -4.88 -19.30 -2.19
N ALA A 52 -3.78 -19.15 -1.45
CA ALA A 52 -3.20 -20.20 -0.63
C ALA A 52 -2.46 -19.60 0.57
N TYR A 53 -2.01 -20.46 1.49
CA TYR A 53 -1.11 -20.07 2.58
C TYR A 53 0.28 -20.66 2.37
N SER A 54 1.30 -19.85 2.60
CA SER A 54 2.69 -20.29 2.66
C SER A 54 2.97 -21.06 3.96
N SER A 55 4.15 -21.69 4.07
CA SER A 55 4.59 -22.38 5.29
C SER A 55 4.72 -21.46 6.51
N SER A 56 4.85 -20.14 6.32
CA SER A 56 4.80 -19.14 7.40
C SER A 56 3.38 -18.76 7.82
N GLY A 57 2.35 -19.28 7.16
CA GLY A 57 0.95 -18.91 7.37
C GLY A 57 0.55 -17.57 6.72
N SER A 58 1.43 -16.98 5.91
CA SER A 58 1.09 -15.77 5.13
C SER A 58 0.27 -16.13 3.91
N ALA A 59 -0.75 -15.34 3.59
CA ALA A 59 -1.51 -15.48 2.36
C ALA A 59 -0.63 -15.20 1.14
N VAL A 60 -0.70 -16.09 0.17
CA VAL A 60 0.04 -16.08 -1.10
C VAL A 60 -0.91 -16.55 -2.20
N GLY A 61 -0.42 -16.62 -3.44
CA GLY A 61 -1.20 -17.24 -4.48
C GLY A 61 -0.53 -17.28 -5.83
N ARG A 62 -1.35 -17.59 -6.83
CA ARG A 62 -0.92 -17.69 -8.22
C ARG A 62 -1.89 -16.92 -9.11
N VAL A 63 -1.34 -16.29 -10.14
CA VAL A 63 -2.09 -15.55 -11.16
C VAL A 63 -1.74 -16.15 -12.52
N ASP A 64 -2.72 -16.72 -13.22
CA ASP A 64 -2.55 -17.20 -14.59
C ASP A 64 -3.32 -16.33 -15.58
N GLY A 65 -2.73 -16.13 -16.78
CA GLY A 65 -3.34 -15.35 -17.85
C GLY A 65 -3.10 -13.84 -17.77
N LEU A 66 -2.10 -13.41 -17.00
CA LEU A 66 -1.69 -12.02 -16.89
C LEU A 66 -1.39 -11.39 -18.27
N GLU A 67 -0.83 -12.14 -19.21
CA GLU A 67 -0.51 -11.66 -20.56
C GLU A 67 -1.77 -11.28 -21.37
N ARG A 68 -2.90 -11.94 -21.09
CA ARG A 68 -4.19 -11.58 -21.71
C ARG A 68 -4.72 -10.27 -21.12
N LEU A 69 -4.64 -10.12 -19.80
CA LEU A 69 -4.99 -8.87 -19.14
C LEU A 69 -4.11 -7.72 -19.65
N CYS A 70 -2.80 -7.92 -19.73
CA CYS A 70 -1.87 -6.93 -20.28
C CYS A 70 -2.27 -6.52 -21.70
N ARG A 71 -2.63 -7.47 -22.58
CA ARG A 71 -3.11 -7.16 -23.93
C ARG A 71 -4.37 -6.29 -23.95
N VAL A 72 -5.32 -6.54 -23.04
CA VAL A 72 -6.51 -5.70 -22.88
C VAL A 72 -6.13 -4.28 -22.46
N LEU A 73 -5.28 -4.16 -21.44
CA LEU A 73 -4.83 -2.86 -20.93
C LEU A 73 -4.03 -2.07 -21.97
N TYR A 74 -3.12 -2.72 -22.71
CA TYR A 74 -2.38 -2.09 -23.81
C TYR A 74 -3.30 -1.57 -24.91
N ARG A 75 -4.34 -2.33 -25.28
CA ARG A 75 -5.29 -1.93 -26.32
C ARG A 75 -6.04 -0.64 -25.98
N HIS A 76 -6.33 -0.43 -24.70
CA HIS A 76 -7.07 0.73 -24.20
C HIS A 76 -6.15 1.80 -23.56
N ARG A 77 -4.84 1.70 -23.77
CA ARG A 77 -3.88 2.63 -23.17
C ARG A 77 -4.20 4.06 -23.60
N GLY A 78 -4.17 5.00 -22.66
CA GLY A 78 -4.51 6.40 -22.86
C GLY A 78 -6.01 6.73 -22.67
N GLU A 79 -6.90 5.73 -22.69
CA GLU A 79 -8.32 5.91 -22.37
C GLU A 79 -8.58 6.02 -20.87
N TYR A 80 -7.68 5.52 -20.04
CA TYR A 80 -7.84 5.42 -18.59
C TYR A 80 -6.65 6.00 -17.82
N ASP A 81 -6.91 6.40 -16.57
CA ASP A 81 -5.92 6.89 -15.62
C ASP A 81 -5.71 5.91 -14.44
N ALA A 82 -6.65 4.98 -14.23
CA ALA A 82 -6.62 3.96 -13.20
C ALA A 82 -7.37 2.69 -13.66
N VAL A 83 -7.06 1.55 -13.04
CA VAL A 83 -7.62 0.23 -13.43
C VAL A 83 -8.26 -0.46 -12.24
N ALA A 84 -9.55 -0.75 -12.34
CA ALA A 84 -10.24 -1.66 -11.44
C ALA A 84 -10.30 -3.05 -12.06
N LEU A 85 -9.90 -4.07 -11.30
CA LEU A 85 -9.93 -5.46 -11.70
C LEU A 85 -10.95 -6.21 -10.86
N THR A 86 -11.68 -7.13 -11.46
CA THR A 86 -12.57 -8.02 -10.72
C THR A 86 -12.63 -9.39 -11.37
N SER A 87 -12.31 -10.40 -10.58
CA SER A 87 -12.25 -11.80 -10.99
C SER A 87 -12.54 -12.70 -9.81
N VAL A 88 -12.94 -13.93 -10.10
CA VAL A 88 -13.03 -15.00 -9.10
C VAL A 88 -11.61 -15.33 -8.64
N ILE A 89 -11.45 -15.49 -7.33
CA ILE A 89 -10.23 -16.03 -6.72
C ILE A 89 -10.61 -17.36 -6.10
N GLU A 90 -10.10 -18.45 -6.65
CA GLU A 90 -10.34 -19.79 -6.12
C GLU A 90 -9.58 -19.98 -4.81
N VAL A 91 -10.31 -20.29 -3.74
CA VAL A 91 -9.76 -20.77 -2.47
C VAL A 91 -10.37 -22.13 -2.11
N PRO A 92 -9.74 -22.93 -1.23
CA PRO A 92 -10.37 -24.16 -0.74
C PRO A 92 -11.77 -23.88 -0.17
N SER A 93 -12.74 -24.76 -0.45
CA SER A 93 -14.17 -24.56 -0.12
C SER A 93 -14.44 -24.27 1.36
N GLU A 94 -13.67 -24.91 2.26
CA GLU A 94 -13.80 -24.77 3.70
C GLU A 94 -13.39 -23.38 4.19
N CYS A 95 -12.61 -22.66 3.38
CA CYS A 95 -11.96 -21.41 3.78
C CYS A 95 -12.93 -20.26 4.04
N HIS A 96 -14.09 -20.22 3.38
CA HIS A 96 -15.05 -19.11 3.53
C HIS A 96 -15.70 -19.12 4.92
N GLN A 97 -16.30 -20.25 5.33
CA GLN A 97 -16.96 -20.37 6.62
C GLN A 97 -15.95 -20.28 7.77
N ASP A 98 -14.80 -20.94 7.62
CA ASP A 98 -13.73 -20.88 8.62
C ASP A 98 -13.23 -19.44 8.80
N TYR A 99 -13.02 -18.70 7.70
CA TYR A 99 -12.54 -17.31 7.76
C TYR A 99 -13.49 -16.41 8.55
N PHE A 100 -14.77 -16.35 8.16
CA PHE A 100 -15.77 -15.52 8.85
C PHE A 100 -16.07 -16.02 10.27
N GLY A 101 -16.02 -17.33 10.50
CA GLY A 101 -16.21 -17.95 11.82
C GLY A 101 -15.01 -17.79 12.76
N SER A 102 -13.83 -17.45 12.24
CA SER A 102 -12.59 -17.36 13.04
C SER A 102 -12.50 -16.13 13.95
N THR A 103 -13.46 -15.20 13.89
CA THR A 103 -13.40 -13.92 14.61
C THR A 103 -12.09 -13.14 14.36
N GLY A 104 -11.56 -13.24 13.14
CA GLY A 104 -10.35 -12.55 12.69
C GLY A 104 -9.02 -13.14 13.16
N GLU A 105 -9.02 -14.42 13.53
CA GLU A 105 -7.80 -15.20 13.75
C GLU A 105 -7.22 -15.74 12.43
N ILE A 106 -8.06 -16.04 11.45
CA ILE A 106 -7.61 -16.52 10.13
C ILE A 106 -7.18 -15.32 9.27
N VAL A 107 -6.01 -15.46 8.65
CA VAL A 107 -5.48 -14.48 7.70
C VAL A 107 -6.39 -14.43 6.49
N ASN A 108 -6.68 -13.24 5.95
CA ASN A 108 -7.48 -13.13 4.72
C ASN A 108 -6.81 -13.92 3.57
N PRO A 109 -7.48 -14.92 2.98
CA PRO A 109 -6.89 -15.81 1.95
C PRO A 109 -6.74 -15.14 0.58
N TRP A 110 -7.51 -14.09 0.30
CA TRP A 110 -7.55 -13.42 -1.01
C TRP A 110 -6.45 -12.35 -1.14
N GLY A 111 -6.19 -11.61 -0.06
CA GLY A 111 -5.39 -10.39 -0.11
C GLY A 111 -3.96 -10.58 -0.64
N GLY A 112 -3.36 -11.76 -0.45
CA GLY A 112 -2.02 -12.07 -0.96
C GLY A 112 -1.95 -12.05 -2.50
N VAL A 113 -2.84 -12.79 -3.17
CA VAL A 113 -2.85 -12.88 -4.64
C VAL A 113 -3.37 -11.59 -5.28
N GLU A 114 -4.27 -10.87 -4.61
CA GLU A 114 -4.72 -9.54 -5.03
C GLU A 114 -3.59 -8.51 -5.03
N ALA A 115 -2.79 -8.50 -3.95
CA ALA A 115 -1.63 -7.63 -3.86
C ALA A 115 -0.61 -7.94 -4.96
N MET A 116 -0.38 -9.22 -5.27
CA MET A 116 0.50 -9.63 -6.37
C MET A 116 0.01 -9.09 -7.73
N LEU A 117 -1.28 -9.29 -8.06
CA LEU A 117 -1.86 -8.85 -9.32
C LEU A 117 -1.83 -7.33 -9.47
N THR A 118 -2.31 -6.61 -8.46
CA THR A 118 -2.42 -5.13 -8.49
C THR A 118 -1.05 -4.47 -8.45
N HIS A 119 -0.09 -5.02 -7.72
CA HIS A 119 1.28 -4.53 -7.77
C HIS A 119 1.88 -4.71 -9.17
N ALA A 120 1.73 -5.89 -9.78
CA ALA A 120 2.23 -6.15 -11.13
C ALA A 120 1.59 -5.20 -12.17
N VAL A 121 0.27 -5.02 -12.14
CA VAL A 121 -0.43 -4.11 -13.07
C VAL A 121 0.01 -2.67 -12.88
N SER A 122 0.10 -2.20 -11.63
CA SER A 122 0.52 -0.82 -11.34
C SER A 122 1.96 -0.56 -11.81
N MET A 123 2.85 -1.54 -11.62
CA MET A 123 4.25 -1.45 -12.06
C MET A 123 4.42 -1.50 -13.57
N ILE A 124 3.65 -2.34 -14.29
CA ILE A 124 3.79 -2.49 -15.74
C ILE A 124 3.18 -1.29 -16.49
N PHE A 125 2.11 -0.72 -15.97
CA PHE A 125 1.32 0.30 -16.66
C PHE A 125 1.40 1.69 -16.02
N ASP A 126 2.18 1.92 -14.97
CA ASP A 126 2.29 3.23 -14.30
C ASP A 126 0.92 3.86 -13.99
N VAL A 127 -0.02 3.05 -13.52
CA VAL A 127 -1.37 3.52 -13.13
C VAL A 127 -1.75 2.92 -11.79
N PRO A 128 -2.52 3.64 -10.95
CA PRO A 128 -3.15 3.03 -9.80
C PRO A 128 -4.03 1.88 -10.25
N SER A 129 -3.86 0.73 -9.61
CA SER A 129 -4.78 -0.39 -9.80
C SER A 129 -5.21 -0.98 -8.47
N ALA A 130 -6.43 -1.50 -8.45
CA ALA A 130 -6.98 -2.22 -7.32
C ALA A 130 -7.88 -3.34 -7.82
N HIS A 131 -7.98 -4.39 -7.03
CA HIS A 131 -8.76 -5.58 -7.32
C HIS A 131 -9.88 -5.72 -6.29
N ALA A 132 -11.01 -6.26 -6.72
CA ALA A 132 -12.06 -6.75 -5.83
C ALA A 132 -12.47 -8.16 -6.30
N PRO A 133 -12.56 -9.15 -5.39
CA PRO A 133 -12.98 -10.49 -5.77
C PRO A 133 -14.41 -10.47 -6.31
N MET A 134 -14.68 -11.28 -7.32
CA MET A 134 -16.04 -11.72 -7.62
C MET A 134 -16.37 -12.87 -6.68
N MET A 135 -17.59 -12.89 -6.16
CA MET A 135 -18.06 -14.04 -5.39
C MET A 135 -18.01 -15.31 -6.25
N GLU A 136 -17.54 -16.42 -5.69
CA GLU A 136 -17.34 -17.69 -6.42
C GLU A 136 -18.65 -18.32 -6.91
N SER A 137 -19.73 -18.20 -6.12
CA SER A 137 -21.03 -18.78 -6.44
C SER A 137 -22.17 -18.13 -5.65
N SER A 138 -23.42 -18.40 -6.07
CA SER A 138 -24.60 -17.99 -5.31
C SER A 138 -24.71 -18.70 -3.96
N GLU A 139 -24.16 -19.91 -3.82
CA GLU A 139 -24.14 -20.61 -2.53
C GLU A 139 -23.30 -19.86 -1.50
N ILE A 140 -22.08 -19.46 -1.87
CA ILE A 140 -21.19 -18.68 -1.00
C ILE A 140 -21.82 -17.31 -0.69
N LEU A 141 -22.41 -16.66 -1.68
CA LEU A 141 -23.07 -15.36 -1.48
C LEU A 141 -24.21 -15.42 -0.45
N ASN A 142 -24.94 -16.53 -0.40
CA ASN A 142 -26.12 -16.69 0.45
C ASN A 142 -25.79 -17.36 1.80
N LEU A 143 -24.52 -17.50 2.16
CA LEU A 143 -24.13 -18.00 3.48
C LEU A 143 -24.71 -17.10 4.59
N ASP A 144 -25.31 -17.72 5.60
CA ASP A 144 -25.73 -17.02 6.82
C ASP A 144 -24.52 -16.89 7.77
N LEU A 145 -23.83 -15.75 7.66
CA LEU A 145 -22.63 -15.46 8.46
C LEU A 145 -22.97 -14.92 9.86
N GLY A 146 -24.23 -14.55 10.13
CA GLY A 146 -24.61 -13.84 11.35
C GLY A 146 -23.83 -12.54 11.56
N VAL A 147 -23.53 -12.21 12.83
CA VAL A 147 -22.68 -11.06 13.18
C VAL A 147 -21.23 -11.52 13.19
N VAL A 148 -20.44 -11.01 12.25
CA VAL A 148 -19.00 -11.30 12.13
C VAL A 148 -18.14 -10.32 12.95
N ASP A 149 -16.83 -10.57 13.02
CA ASP A 149 -15.87 -9.61 13.58
C ASP A 149 -16.04 -8.22 12.91
N PRO A 150 -16.04 -7.11 13.67
CA PRO A 150 -16.21 -5.76 13.13
C PRO A 150 -15.25 -5.40 11.99
N ARG A 151 -14.04 -5.96 11.99
CA ARG A 151 -13.02 -5.76 10.93
C ARG A 151 -13.44 -6.38 9.60
N MET A 152 -14.32 -7.38 9.62
CA MET A 152 -14.84 -8.09 8.45
C MET A 152 -16.24 -7.63 8.03
N SER A 153 -16.90 -6.78 8.83
CA SER A 153 -18.29 -6.40 8.59
C SER A 153 -18.51 -5.75 7.22
N ALA A 154 -17.55 -4.96 6.73
CA ALA A 154 -17.64 -4.35 5.41
C ALA A 154 -17.65 -5.39 4.28
N GLU A 155 -16.92 -6.49 4.46
CA GLU A 155 -16.89 -7.63 3.54
C GLU A 155 -18.23 -8.38 3.59
N ALA A 156 -18.70 -8.74 4.79
CA ALA A 156 -19.94 -9.50 4.97
C ALA A 156 -21.20 -8.81 4.41
N VAL A 157 -21.26 -7.46 4.36
CA VAL A 157 -22.40 -6.73 3.79
C VAL A 157 -22.25 -6.41 2.30
N SER A 158 -21.14 -6.78 1.69
CA SER A 158 -20.81 -6.43 0.30
C SER A 158 -21.09 -7.59 -0.65
N THR A 159 -21.89 -7.34 -1.69
CA THR A 159 -22.21 -8.37 -2.69
C THR A 159 -21.15 -8.51 -3.79
N ALA A 160 -20.54 -7.40 -4.21
CA ALA A 160 -19.55 -7.39 -5.29
C ALA A 160 -18.16 -6.91 -4.85
N PHE A 161 -18.04 -6.42 -3.61
CA PHE A 161 -16.81 -5.83 -3.02
C PHE A 161 -16.21 -4.61 -3.76
N LEU A 162 -16.69 -4.30 -4.96
CA LEU A 162 -16.07 -3.39 -5.91
C LEU A 162 -16.25 -1.91 -5.59
N HIS A 163 -17.26 -1.53 -4.80
CA HIS A 163 -17.57 -0.12 -4.59
C HIS A 163 -16.44 0.65 -3.87
N CYS A 164 -15.74 0.00 -2.93
CA CYS A 164 -14.60 0.62 -2.24
C CYS A 164 -13.42 0.85 -3.20
N VAL A 165 -13.15 -0.10 -4.10
CA VAL A 165 -12.14 0.00 -5.15
C VAL A 165 -12.44 1.18 -6.08
N LEU A 166 -13.67 1.29 -6.57
CA LEU A 166 -14.06 2.39 -7.45
C LEU A 166 -13.99 3.75 -6.75
N LYS A 167 -14.41 3.82 -5.47
CA LYS A 167 -14.29 5.03 -4.65
C LYS A 167 -12.84 5.48 -4.48
N GLY A 168 -11.93 4.55 -4.20
CA GLY A 168 -10.49 4.83 -4.07
C GLY A 168 -9.87 5.27 -5.39
N LEU A 169 -10.01 4.45 -6.44
CA LEU A 169 -9.38 4.68 -7.74
C LEU A 169 -9.85 5.97 -8.42
N HIS A 170 -11.12 6.35 -8.25
CA HIS A 170 -11.68 7.61 -8.77
C HIS A 170 -10.88 8.86 -8.33
N ARG A 171 -10.19 8.79 -7.19
CA ARG A 171 -9.38 9.89 -6.62
C ARG A 171 -7.93 9.49 -6.29
N ALA A 172 -7.50 8.31 -6.70
CA ALA A 172 -6.14 7.85 -6.42
C ALA A 172 -5.11 8.81 -7.05
N PRO A 173 -4.00 9.13 -6.36
CA PRO A 173 -2.89 9.86 -6.96
C PRO A 173 -2.37 9.10 -8.18
N ARG A 174 -2.08 9.81 -9.26
CA ARG A 174 -1.47 9.20 -10.45
C ARG A 174 -0.02 8.85 -10.16
N ILE A 175 0.43 7.73 -10.70
CA ILE A 175 1.84 7.35 -10.66
C ILE A 175 2.57 8.19 -11.70
N VAL A 176 3.64 8.86 -11.27
CA VAL A 176 4.48 9.70 -12.13
C VAL A 176 5.90 9.18 -12.05
N SER A 177 6.39 8.64 -13.16
CA SER A 177 7.71 8.02 -13.26
C SER A 177 8.74 8.94 -13.93
N GLU A 178 8.32 10.11 -14.45
CA GLU A 178 9.18 11.09 -15.12
C GLU A 178 9.99 11.91 -14.11
N PRO A 179 11.34 11.83 -14.10
CA PRO A 179 12.16 12.52 -13.10
C PRO A 179 12.00 14.04 -13.11
N ALA A 180 11.78 14.64 -14.28
CA ALA A 180 11.59 16.07 -14.43
C ALA A 180 10.29 16.57 -13.77
N ALA A 181 9.28 15.71 -13.61
CA ALA A 181 8.01 16.07 -13.00
C ALA A 181 8.08 16.09 -11.46
N ILE A 182 9.06 15.42 -10.85
CA ILE A 182 9.18 15.24 -9.38
C ILE A 182 9.41 16.57 -8.64
N VAL A 183 9.89 17.61 -9.32
CA VAL A 183 10.15 18.94 -8.72
C VAL A 183 8.85 19.76 -8.56
N SER A 184 7.74 19.32 -9.15
CA SER A 184 6.47 20.04 -9.05
C SER A 184 5.86 19.93 -7.65
N PRO A 185 5.35 21.02 -7.06
CA PRO A 185 4.70 20.99 -5.74
C PRO A 185 3.38 20.20 -5.74
N GLU A 186 2.86 19.80 -6.91
CA GLU A 186 1.67 18.94 -7.03
C GLU A 186 2.00 17.45 -6.90
N ILE A 187 3.29 17.08 -6.86
CA ILE A 187 3.75 15.69 -6.78
C ILE A 187 4.12 15.35 -5.34
N LEU A 188 3.60 14.23 -4.87
CA LEU A 188 4.03 13.62 -3.62
C LEU A 188 5.21 12.70 -3.90
N SER A 189 6.32 12.97 -3.24
CA SER A 189 7.55 12.19 -3.27
C SER A 189 7.82 11.60 -1.88
N ALA A 190 8.88 10.80 -1.77
CA ALA A 190 9.31 10.31 -0.47
C ALA A 190 9.84 11.42 0.46
N ALA A 191 10.25 12.57 -0.08
CA ALA A 191 10.62 13.73 0.73
C ALA A 191 9.42 14.31 1.50
N ASP A 192 8.20 14.04 1.03
CA ASP A 192 6.95 14.48 1.66
C ASP A 192 6.47 13.49 2.75
N VAL A 193 7.16 12.36 2.93
CA VAL A 193 6.82 11.34 3.92
C VAL A 193 7.63 11.55 5.19
N SER A 194 6.98 11.99 6.26
CA SER A 194 7.64 12.25 7.55
C SER A 194 7.98 10.98 8.35
N CYS A 195 7.16 9.94 8.23
CA CYS A 195 7.36 8.65 8.88
C CYS A 195 6.45 7.57 8.30
N LEU A 196 6.81 6.30 8.49
CA LEU A 196 5.99 5.13 8.19
C LEU A 196 5.52 4.47 9.50
N VAL A 197 4.24 4.14 9.61
CA VAL A 197 3.69 3.39 10.76
C VAL A 197 3.37 1.97 10.32
N ILE A 198 3.86 0.98 11.05
CA ILE A 198 3.68 -0.45 10.74
C ILE A 198 3.34 -1.26 12.01
N PRO A 199 2.71 -2.44 11.86
CA PRO A 199 2.74 -3.48 12.88
C PRO A 199 4.20 -3.89 13.21
N ASP A 200 4.50 -4.17 14.47
CA ASP A 200 5.83 -4.66 14.86
C ASP A 200 6.18 -5.99 14.17
N GLY A 201 7.44 -6.16 13.79
CA GLY A 201 7.93 -7.31 13.02
C GLY A 201 7.49 -7.37 11.55
N CYS A 202 6.67 -6.43 11.06
CA CYS A 202 6.22 -6.40 9.66
C CYS A 202 7.30 -5.84 8.72
N ILE A 203 7.70 -6.61 7.70
CA ILE A 203 8.64 -6.18 6.66
C ILE A 203 7.99 -6.36 5.29
N GLY A 204 7.91 -5.25 4.54
CA GLY A 204 7.51 -5.24 3.13
C GLY A 204 8.25 -4.16 2.35
N LEU A 205 7.91 -3.98 1.07
CA LEU A 205 8.52 -2.95 0.22
C LEU A 205 8.49 -1.54 0.84
N PRO A 206 7.38 -1.08 1.49
CA PRO A 206 7.38 0.22 2.15
C PRO A 206 8.37 0.33 3.30
N THR A 207 8.52 -0.73 4.12
CA THR A 207 9.49 -0.77 5.23
C THR A 207 10.92 -0.67 4.71
N LEU A 208 11.24 -1.43 3.66
CA LEU A 208 12.58 -1.43 3.05
C LEU A 208 12.90 -0.09 2.38
N ALA A 209 11.94 0.49 1.66
CA ALA A 209 12.09 1.82 1.05
C ALA A 209 12.29 2.90 2.12
N ALA A 210 11.55 2.85 3.24
CA ALA A 210 11.72 3.79 4.34
C ALA A 210 13.11 3.67 4.99
N LEU A 211 13.59 2.45 5.20
CA LEU A 211 14.92 2.16 5.72
C LEU A 211 16.01 2.75 4.79
N GLU A 212 15.94 2.44 3.50
CA GLU A 212 16.90 2.92 2.49
C GLU A 212 16.95 4.45 2.43
N GLN A 213 15.78 5.09 2.48
CA GLN A 213 15.66 6.56 2.37
C GLN A 213 15.82 7.29 3.71
N GLY A 214 16.01 6.55 4.81
CA GLY A 214 16.16 7.13 6.14
C GLY A 214 14.87 7.80 6.66
N ILE A 215 13.72 7.38 6.18
CA ILE A 215 12.41 7.76 6.71
C ILE A 215 12.19 7.03 8.04
N PRO A 216 11.84 7.75 9.12
CA PRO A 216 11.53 7.11 10.40
C PRO A 216 10.42 6.07 10.30
N VAL A 217 10.61 4.93 10.95
CA VAL A 217 9.62 3.85 11.08
C VAL A 217 9.14 3.77 12.52
N ILE A 218 7.82 3.76 12.70
CA ILE A 218 7.14 3.60 13.99
C ILE A 218 6.44 2.23 13.97
N ALA A 219 7.00 1.28 14.69
CA ALA A 219 6.50 -0.09 14.82
C ALA A 219 5.60 -0.21 16.06
N VAL A 220 4.39 -0.75 15.87
CA VAL A 220 3.34 -0.80 16.90
C VAL A 220 3.12 -2.24 17.36
N ARG A 221 3.34 -2.52 18.66
CA ARG A 221 3.28 -3.89 19.23
C ARG A 221 1.87 -4.46 19.34
N GLU A 222 0.87 -3.65 19.66
CA GLU A 222 -0.52 -4.12 19.82
C GLU A 222 -1.14 -4.66 18.52
N ASN A 223 -0.61 -4.26 17.35
CA ASN A 223 -1.08 -4.79 16.07
C ASN A 223 -0.31 -6.07 15.73
N HIS A 224 -0.86 -7.20 16.15
CA HIS A 224 -0.27 -8.51 15.90
C HIS A 224 -0.37 -8.93 14.43
N ASN A 225 0.65 -9.62 13.96
CA ASN A 225 0.71 -10.16 12.60
C ASN A 225 1.50 -11.48 12.56
N ARG A 226 1.54 -12.15 11.40
CA ARG A 226 2.21 -13.45 11.24
C ARG A 226 3.72 -13.36 11.12
N MET A 227 4.26 -12.18 10.80
CA MET A 227 5.71 -12.02 10.64
C MET A 227 6.38 -12.02 12.02
N LYS A 228 7.58 -12.61 12.08
CA LYS A 228 8.37 -12.76 13.31
C LYS A 228 9.76 -12.14 13.17
N ASN A 229 9.84 -11.05 12.42
CA ASN A 229 11.09 -10.35 12.21
C ASN A 229 11.44 -9.52 13.45
N ASP A 230 12.72 -9.42 13.74
CA ASP A 230 13.27 -8.51 14.73
C ASP A 230 13.75 -7.24 14.02
N LEU A 231 12.97 -6.16 14.13
CA LEU A 231 13.25 -4.90 13.44
C LEU A 231 14.53 -4.23 13.94
N GLU A 232 14.95 -4.50 15.18
CA GLU A 232 16.17 -3.91 15.76
C GLU A 232 17.45 -4.48 15.12
N LYS A 233 17.35 -5.63 14.44
CA LYS A 233 18.45 -6.23 13.67
C LYS A 233 18.62 -5.60 12.28
N LEU A 234 17.68 -4.78 11.83
CA LEU A 234 17.81 -4.06 10.56
C LEU A 234 18.71 -2.84 10.74
N PRO A 235 19.45 -2.41 9.69
CA PRO A 235 20.45 -1.34 9.79
C PRO A 235 19.84 0.07 9.82
N PHE A 236 18.86 0.32 10.69
CA PHE A 236 18.30 1.66 10.90
C PHE A 236 19.36 2.62 11.42
N LYS A 237 19.38 3.84 10.86
CA LYS A 237 20.20 4.93 11.44
C LYS A 237 19.70 5.26 12.86
N PRO A 238 20.56 5.75 13.77
CA PRO A 238 20.14 6.15 15.11
C PRO A 238 18.93 7.10 15.08
N GLY A 239 17.91 6.78 15.88
CA GLY A 239 16.68 7.59 15.96
C GLY A 239 15.73 7.45 14.76
N LYS A 240 15.88 6.41 13.92
CA LYS A 240 14.98 6.13 12.80
C LYS A 240 14.02 4.96 13.01
N LEU A 241 14.21 4.16 14.06
CA LEU A 241 13.24 3.14 14.47
C LEU A 241 12.66 3.52 15.84
N PHE A 242 11.34 3.52 15.93
CA PHE A 242 10.59 3.71 17.18
C PHE A 242 9.69 2.50 17.35
N ILE A 243 9.85 1.75 18.44
CA ILE A 243 8.93 0.68 18.80
C ILE A 243 8.05 1.19 19.94
N VAL A 244 6.73 1.12 19.75
CA VAL A 244 5.72 1.63 20.69
C VAL A 244 4.67 0.56 21.00
N GLU A 245 4.00 0.69 22.14
CA GLU A 245 3.00 -0.31 22.56
C GLU A 245 1.73 -0.23 21.71
N ASN A 246 1.26 0.98 21.41
CA ASN A 246 -0.05 1.20 20.80
C ASN A 246 -0.08 2.40 19.84
N TYR A 247 -1.18 2.54 19.10
CA TYR A 247 -1.37 3.62 18.15
C TYR A 247 -1.46 5.01 18.79
N LEU A 248 -1.84 5.12 20.07
CA LEU A 248 -1.82 6.41 20.78
C LEU A 248 -0.38 6.89 20.99
N GLU A 249 0.52 5.98 21.36
CA GLU A 249 1.95 6.29 21.44
C GLU A 249 2.55 6.59 20.06
N ALA A 250 2.13 5.87 19.02
CA ALA A 250 2.56 6.16 17.65
C ALA A 250 2.23 7.61 17.26
N VAL A 251 1.02 8.08 17.57
CA VAL A 251 0.63 9.48 17.39
C VAL A 251 1.52 10.43 18.19
N GLY A 252 1.87 10.09 19.43
CA GLY A 252 2.80 10.87 20.25
C GLY A 252 4.19 11.04 19.60
N ILE A 253 4.72 9.97 18.99
CA ILE A 253 5.97 10.03 18.22
C ILE A 253 5.77 10.89 16.96
N MET A 254 4.70 10.69 16.20
CA MET A 254 4.40 11.50 15.01
C MET A 254 4.34 13.00 15.34
N MET A 255 3.68 13.37 16.44
CA MET A 255 3.58 14.76 16.88
C MET A 255 4.94 15.33 17.33
N SER A 256 5.77 14.51 17.99
CA SER A 256 7.12 14.90 18.37
C SER A 256 7.98 15.19 17.14
N LEU A 257 7.95 14.30 16.14
CA LEU A 257 8.64 14.49 14.86
C LEU A 257 8.15 15.76 14.13
N LYS A 258 6.83 15.93 14.03
CA LYS A 258 6.21 17.10 13.39
C LYS A 258 6.60 18.42 14.07
N ALA A 259 6.72 18.43 15.40
CA ALA A 259 7.09 19.61 16.17
C ALA A 259 8.61 19.85 16.27
N GLY A 260 9.45 18.95 15.76
CA GLY A 260 10.90 19.01 15.95
C GLY A 260 11.34 18.74 17.39
N VAL A 261 10.50 18.08 18.19
CA VAL A 261 10.77 17.72 19.59
C VAL A 261 11.43 16.34 19.63
N ASN A 262 12.55 16.22 20.33
CA ASN A 262 13.17 14.93 20.55
C ASN A 262 12.22 14.03 21.38
N PRO A 263 11.86 12.82 20.91
CA PRO A 263 10.93 11.94 21.63
C PRO A 263 11.38 11.59 23.07
N SER A 264 12.67 11.60 23.37
CA SER A 264 13.16 11.41 24.75
C SER A 264 12.79 12.56 25.70
N ALA A 265 12.57 13.78 25.20
CA ALA A 265 12.28 14.96 26.01
C ALA A 265 10.86 14.92 26.62
N VAL A 266 9.95 14.16 26.00
CA VAL A 266 8.57 13.99 26.45
C VAL A 266 8.39 12.75 27.33
N ARG A 267 9.46 11.98 27.59
CA ARG A 267 9.44 10.85 28.53
C ARG A 267 9.77 11.32 29.96
N ARG A 268 9.34 10.56 30.97
CA ARG A 268 9.66 10.82 32.38
C ARG A 268 10.21 9.56 33.07
N PRO A 269 11.24 9.69 33.93
CA PRO A 269 11.96 10.93 34.24
C PRO A 269 12.80 11.44 33.04
N LEU A 270 12.98 12.75 32.95
CA LEU A 270 13.83 13.34 31.90
C LEU A 270 15.30 13.07 32.25
N ALA A 271 16.08 12.55 31.29
CA ALA A 271 17.49 12.26 31.51
C ALA A 271 18.30 13.55 31.79
N TYR A 272 19.30 13.44 32.66
CA TYR A 272 20.25 14.53 32.91
C TYR A 272 21.03 14.89 31.64
N THR A 273 21.33 16.18 31.49
CA THR A 273 22.20 16.69 30.41
C THR A 273 23.60 16.07 30.51
N LYS A 274 24.06 15.42 29.44
CA LYS A 274 25.43 14.87 29.36
C LYS A 274 26.41 15.99 28.99
N VAL A 275 27.42 16.22 29.82
CA VAL A 275 28.51 17.18 29.55
C VAL A 275 29.80 16.40 29.29
N LEU A 276 30.43 16.66 28.15
CA LEU A 276 31.72 16.07 27.79
C LEU A 276 32.76 17.20 27.75
N CYS A 277 33.89 17.00 28.42
CA CYS A 277 35.02 17.92 28.37
C CYS A 277 36.05 17.39 27.36
N GLU A 278 36.11 18.01 26.19
CA GLU A 278 37.16 17.74 25.21
C GLU A 278 38.39 18.59 25.50
N ARG A 279 39.56 17.95 25.65
CA ARG A 279 40.84 18.65 25.75
C ARG A 279 41.39 18.88 24.35
N VAL A 280 41.20 20.10 23.83
CA VAL A 280 41.87 20.54 22.61
C VAL A 280 43.34 20.80 22.96
N LYS A 281 44.25 19.98 22.43
CA LYS A 281 45.69 20.27 22.51
C LYS A 281 45.98 21.51 21.67
N SER A 282 46.66 22.49 22.25
CA SER A 282 47.17 23.66 21.55
C SER A 282 48.46 23.33 20.81
N ASP A 283 48.41 22.42 19.84
CA ASP A 283 49.54 22.15 18.96
C ASP A 283 49.20 22.74 17.57
N ASN A 284 49.94 23.80 17.19
CA ASN A 284 49.97 24.54 15.93
C ASN A 284 48.72 24.52 15.03
N TYR A 285 48.11 25.71 14.89
CA TYR A 285 47.04 26.10 13.96
C TYR A 285 47.38 25.97 12.45
N GLN A 286 48.11 24.94 12.05
CA GLN A 286 48.38 24.59 10.66
C GLN A 286 48.30 23.08 10.50
N GLU A 287 47.09 22.53 10.39
CA GLU A 287 46.83 21.40 9.51
C GLU A 287 45.33 21.12 9.33
N ASN A 288 44.92 21.12 8.06
CA ASN A 288 43.81 20.37 7.48
C ASN A 288 42.40 20.60 8.06
N ILE A 289 41.90 21.83 7.96
CA ILE A 289 40.46 22.02 7.73
C ILE A 289 40.20 21.52 6.30
N PRO A 290 39.43 20.43 6.09
CA PRO A 290 39.08 20.02 4.74
C PRO A 290 38.39 21.19 4.03
N PRO A 291 38.76 21.51 2.78
CA PRO A 291 38.16 22.64 2.07
C PRO A 291 36.64 22.46 2.05
N LYS A 292 35.91 23.54 2.36
CA LYS A 292 34.46 23.56 2.19
C LYS A 292 34.15 23.07 0.77
N PRO A 293 33.20 22.12 0.58
CA PRO A 293 32.84 21.68 -0.76
C PRO A 293 32.49 22.92 -1.58
N SER A 294 33.24 23.13 -2.66
CA SER A 294 33.02 24.26 -3.56
C SER A 294 31.59 24.16 -4.09
N LYS A 295 30.78 25.19 -3.85
CA LYS A 295 29.58 25.40 -4.66
C LYS A 295 30.08 25.63 -6.08
N THR A 296 30.03 24.61 -6.93
CA THR A 296 30.17 24.79 -8.37
C THR A 296 29.07 25.73 -8.80
N ALA A 297 29.44 26.98 -9.03
CA ALA A 297 28.69 27.85 -9.91
C ALA A 297 28.69 27.16 -11.27
N THR A 298 27.51 26.81 -11.75
CA THR A 298 27.26 26.49 -13.14
C THR A 298 27.67 27.69 -13.97
N GLU A 299 28.90 27.67 -14.50
CA GLU A 299 29.28 28.52 -15.62
C GLU A 299 28.48 28.06 -16.83
N PHE A 300 27.48 28.85 -17.19
CA PHE A 300 26.97 28.92 -18.55
C PHE A 300 28.13 29.42 -19.43
N SER A 301 28.84 28.49 -20.09
CA SER A 301 29.68 28.86 -21.22
C SER A 301 28.82 28.83 -22.49
N ASP A 302 28.45 30.02 -22.93
CA ASP A 302 28.05 30.27 -24.31
C ASP A 302 29.13 29.77 -25.29
N ARG A 303 28.65 29.17 -26.39
CA ARG A 303 29.06 29.30 -27.80
C ARG A 303 29.24 27.95 -28.51
N PRO A 304 29.06 27.90 -29.83
CA PRO A 304 28.04 28.54 -30.68
C PRO A 304 27.01 27.53 -31.24
#